data_AF-A0A925ZXR7-F1
#
_entry.id   AF-A0A925ZXR7-F1
#
_cell.length_a   1.000
_cell.length_b   1.000
_cell.length_c   1.000
_cell.angle_alpha   90.00
_cell.angle_beta   90.00
_cell.angle_gamma   90.00
#
_symmetry.space_group_name_H-M   'P 1'
#
loop_
_entity.id
_entity.type
_entity.pdbx_description
1 polymer ?
#
loop_
_entity_poly.entity_id
_entity_poly.type
_entity_poly.pdbx_seq_one_letter_code
_entity_poly.pdbx_strand_id
1 'polypeptide(L)' 'MSQNHYQVLGVPATAGTLDIKLAYKRLAVQLHPDKHGGNPIYEERFKA' A
#
# COMPACT_ATOMS: atom_id res chain seq x y z
N MET A 1 8.92 0.35 16.05
CA MET A 1 9.83 -0.27 15.06
C MET A 1 9.72 0.52 13.78
N SER A 2 10.82 1.01 13.23
CA SER A 2 10.85 1.88 12.06
C SER A 2 10.33 1.13 10.84
N GLN A 3 9.02 1.18 10.60
CA GLN A 3 8.39 0.70 9.37
C GLN A 3 8.93 1.56 8.24
N ASN A 4 9.97 1.08 7.56
CA ASN A 4 10.51 1.75 6.39
C ASN A 4 9.35 1.92 5.40
N HIS A 5 8.94 3.17 5.11
CA HIS A 5 7.84 3.46 4.19
C HIS A 5 8.05 2.77 2.83
N TYR A 6 9.32 2.63 2.42
CA TYR A 6 9.74 1.86 1.25
C TYR A 6 9.41 0.36 1.36
N GLN A 7 9.62 -0.29 2.53
CA GLN A 7 9.19 -1.68 2.75
C GLN A 7 7.68 -1.83 2.76
N VAL A 8 6.94 -0.88 3.36
CA VAL A 8 5.47 -0.90 3.36
C VAL A 8 4.91 -0.81 1.94
N LEU A 9 5.51 0.04 1.11
CA LEU A 9 5.19 0.18 -0.30
C LEU A 9 5.77 -0.95 -1.17
N GLY A 10 6.63 -1.81 -0.64
CA GLY A 10 7.31 -2.87 -1.39
C GLY A 10 8.28 -2.36 -2.45
N VAL A 11 8.82 -1.15 -2.27
CA VAL A 11 9.77 -0.51 -3.19
C VAL A 11 11.17 -0.42 -2.57
N PRO A 12 12.24 -0.43 -3.37
CA PRO A 12 13.58 -0.19 -2.85
C PRO A 12 13.72 1.25 -2.32
N ALA A 13 14.64 1.47 -1.39
CA ALA A 13 14.92 2.82 -0.87
C ALA A 13 15.50 3.78 -1.94
N THR A 14 15.95 3.24 -3.07
CA THR A 14 16.39 3.98 -4.26
C THR A 14 15.27 4.24 -5.26
N ALA A 15 14.02 3.83 -4.95
CA ALA A 15 12.89 4.02 -5.85
C ALA A 15 12.62 5.51 -6.08
N GLY A 16 12.41 5.85 -7.36
CA GLY A 16 12.01 7.20 -7.73
C GLY A 16 10.58 7.51 -7.30
N THR A 17 10.23 8.79 -7.28
CA THR A 17 8.88 9.26 -6.91
C THR A 17 7.77 8.63 -7.75
N LEU A 18 8.07 8.28 -9.01
CA LEU A 18 7.14 7.59 -9.91
C LEU A 18 6.84 6.16 -9.45
N ASP A 19 7.87 5.39 -9.09
CA ASP A 19 7.73 4.02 -8.57
C ASP A 19 6.97 4.00 -7.25
N ILE A 20 7.26 4.96 -6.35
CA ILE A 20 6.54 5.12 -5.08
C ILE A 20 5.04 5.36 -5.34
N LYS A 21 4.72 6.26 -6.27
CA LYS A 21 3.32 6.60 -6.61
C LYS A 21 2.58 5.42 -7.25
N LEU A 22 3.28 4.66 -8.09
CA LEU A 22 2.73 3.46 -8.73
C LEU A 22 2.50 2.33 -7.72
N ALA A 23 3.47 2.10 -6.84
CA ALA A 23 3.37 1.11 -5.77
C ALA A 23 2.23 1.43 -4.82
N TYR A 24 2.10 2.69 -4.37
CA TYR A 24 0.97 3.14 -3.56
C TYR A 24 -0.37 2.89 -4.24
N LYS A 25 -0.49 3.24 -5.53
CA LYS A 25 -1.73 3.03 -6.29
C LYS A 25 -2.07 1.54 -6.42
N ARG A 26 -1.07 0.67 -6.62
CA ARG A 26 -1.26 -0.78 -6.68
C ARG A 26 -1.71 -1.34 -5.32
N LEU A 27 -1.04 -0.92 -4.24
CA LEU A 27 -1.38 -1.33 -2.89
C LEU A 27 -2.79 -0.89 -2.52
N ALA A 28 -3.15 0.36 -2.84
CA ALA A 28 -4.47 0.92 -2.59
C ALA A 28 -5.58 0.16 -3.31
N VAL A 29 -5.34 -0.27 -4.56
CA VAL A 29 -6.32 -1.07 -5.32
C VAL A 29 -6.41 -2.51 -4.79
N GLN A 30 -5.29 -3.09 -4.32
CA GLN A 30 -5.27 -4.41 -3.68
C GLN A 30 -5.92 -4.43 -2.30
N LEU A 31 -5.81 -3.35 -1.54
CA LEU A 31 -6.38 -3.20 -0.21
C LEU A 31 -7.73 -2.47 -0.24
N HIS A 32 -8.26 -2.18 -1.43
CA HIS A 32 -9.51 -1.43 -1.54
C HIS A 32 -10.68 -2.30 -1.07
N PRO A 33 -11.40 -1.92 0.01
CA PRO A 33 -12.47 -2.74 0.56
C PRO A 33 -13.61 -2.95 -0.45
N ASP A 34 -13.88 -1.97 -1.33
CA ASP A 34 -14.88 -2.06 -2.39
C ASP A 34 -14.60 -3.21 -3.38
N LYS A 35 -13.31 -3.48 -3.68
CA LYS A 35 -12.93 -4.58 -4.58
C LYS A 35 -12.98 -5.95 -3.91
N HIS A 36 -12.94 -5.98 -2.58
CA HIS A 36 -12.95 -7.20 -1.78
C HIS A 36 -14.31 -7.41 -1.06
N GLY A 37 -15.39 -6.83 -1.60
CA GLY A 37 -16.75 -7.06 -1.12
C GLY A 37 -17.03 -6.44 0.25
N GLY A 38 -16.34 -5.36 0.62
CA GLY A 38 -16.51 -4.68 1.90
C GLY A 38 -15.82 -5.37 3.07
N ASN A 39 -14.82 -6.23 2.82
CA ASN A 39 -14.12 -6.92 3.90
C ASN A 39 -13.37 -5.92 4.80
N PRO A 40 -13.70 -5.84 6.11
CA PRO A 40 -13.12 -4.87 7.03
C PRO A 40 -11.61 -5.10 7.28
N ILE A 41 -11.13 -6.31 7.01
CA ILE A 41 -9.70 -6.66 7.09
C ILE A 41 -8.85 -5.82 6.12
N TYR A 42 -9.39 -5.50 4.94
CA TYR A 42 -8.69 -4.67 3.96
C TYR A 42 -8.78 -3.18 4.32
N GLU A 43 -9.85 -2.74 4.98
CA GLU A 43 -9.95 -1.38 5.53
C GLU A 43 -8.92 -1.14 6.65
N GLU A 44 -8.77 -2.10 7.57
CA GLU A 44 -7.80 -2.00 8.66
C GLU A 44 -6.36 -1.96 8.13
N ARG A 45 -6.06 -2.77 7.10
CA ARG A 45 -4.76 -2.75 6.41
C ARG A 45 -4.53 -1.52 5.54
N PHE A 46 -5.58 -0.84 5.10
CA PHE A 46 -5.48 0.40 4.34
C PHE A 46 -5.26 1.62 5.25
N LYS A 47 -5.74 1.57 6.50
CA LYS A 47 -5.59 2.64 7.50
C LYS A 47 -4.33 2.53 8.37
N ALA A 48 -3.74 1.34 8.52
CA ALA A 48 -2.54 1.06 9.31
C ALA A 48 -1.24 1.45 8.58
#